data_AF-A0A2I0U6E7-F1
#
_entry.id   AF-A0A2I0U6E7-F1
#
_cell.length_a   1.000
_cell.length_b   1.000
_cell.length_c   1.000
_cell.angle_alpha   90.00
_cell.angle_beta   90.00
_cell.angle_gamma   90.00
#
_symmetry.space_group_name_H-M   'P 1'
#
loop_
_entity.id
_entity.type
_entity.pdbx_description
1 polymer ?
#
loop_
_entity_poly.entity_id
_entity_poly.type
_entity_poly.pdbx_seq_one_letter_code
_entity_poly.pdbx_strand_id
1 'polypeptide(L)'
;MKAGTKQWWFGGGTDLTPTYLNEEDAIHFHKTLKEACDKHDLKLYPKYKKWYVEFNLVYDRGTKFGLLTPGSRIESILMSLPLTARWEYMHTPPESSKEAEILEVLRNPKDWVH
;
A
#
# COMPACT_ATOMS: atom_id res chain seq x y z
N MET A 1 14.88 12.39 -40.06
CA MET A 1 13.99 12.04 -38.93
C MET A 1 14.82 12.16 -37.66
N LYS A 2 14.49 13.05 -36.73
CA LYS A 2 15.22 13.17 -35.46
C LYS A 2 15.00 11.89 -34.66
N ALA A 3 16.08 11.27 -34.17
CA ALA A 3 16.00 10.13 -33.27
C ALA A 3 15.05 10.49 -32.11
N GLY A 4 13.92 9.79 -32.01
CA GLY A 4 12.89 10.07 -31.01
C GLY A 4 13.47 9.89 -29.61
N THR A 5 13.38 10.92 -28.78
CA THR A 5 13.81 10.87 -27.39
C THR A 5 12.97 9.86 -26.61
N LYS A 6 13.63 8.82 -26.08
CA LYS A 6 12.99 7.78 -25.28
C LYS A 6 12.67 8.32 -23.88
N GLN A 7 11.42 8.22 -23.46
CA GLN A 7 11.00 8.54 -22.09
C GLN A 7 11.12 7.31 -21.19
N TRP A 8 11.48 7.51 -19.92
CA TRP A 8 11.59 6.46 -18.90
C TRP A 8 11.26 7.03 -17.51
N TRP A 9 10.81 6.17 -16.60
CA TRP A 9 10.52 6.51 -15.21
C TRP A 9 10.77 5.29 -14.31
N PHE A 10 11.00 5.55 -13.02
CA PHE A 10 10.99 4.52 -11.97
C PHE A 10 9.61 4.48 -11.29
N GLY A 11 9.24 3.31 -10.78
CA GLY A 11 8.01 3.11 -10.02
C GLY A 11 8.22 2.04 -8.97
N GLY A 12 7.54 2.18 -7.83
CA GLY A 12 7.63 1.26 -6.71
C GLY A 12 6.96 1.84 -5.46
N GLY A 13 6.88 1.02 -4.43
CA GLY A 13 6.29 1.34 -3.14
C GLY A 13 6.35 0.10 -2.24
N THR A 14 6.13 0.31 -0.94
CA THR A 14 6.01 -0.78 0.02
C THR A 14 5.04 -0.35 1.09
N ASP A 15 4.33 -1.31 1.65
CA ASP A 15 3.24 -1.10 2.57
C ASP A 15 3.07 -2.23 3.57
N LEU A 16 2.33 -1.93 4.62
CA LEU A 16 2.04 -2.85 5.71
C LEU A 16 0.53 -3.02 5.83
N THR A 17 0.06 -4.26 5.77
CA THR A 17 -1.35 -4.63 5.94
C THR A 17 -1.50 -5.54 7.17
N PRO A 18 -1.54 -4.96 8.39
CA PRO A 18 -1.60 -5.75 9.61
C PRO A 18 -3.02 -6.26 9.88
N THR A 19 -3.13 -7.44 10.50
CA THR A 19 -4.43 -7.97 10.98
C THR A 19 -4.95 -7.20 12.19
N TYR A 20 -4.04 -6.82 13.10
CA TYR A 20 -4.34 -6.02 14.28
C TYR A 20 -3.31 -4.90 14.40
N LEU A 21 -3.71 -3.77 14.97
CA LEU A 21 -2.80 -2.65 15.12
C LEU A 21 -1.72 -2.97 16.16
N ASN A 22 -0.47 -2.75 15.78
CA ASN A 22 0.65 -2.60 16.70
C ASN A 22 1.33 -1.27 16.37
N GLU A 23 1.26 -0.32 17.30
CA GLU A 23 1.81 1.02 17.08
C GLU A 23 3.33 0.99 16.93
N GLU A 24 4.04 0.12 17.66
CA GLU A 24 5.51 0.04 17.58
C GLU A 24 5.95 -0.43 16.18
N ASP A 25 5.26 -1.43 15.63
CA ASP A 25 5.54 -1.96 14.29
C ASP A 25 5.23 -0.90 13.22
N ALA A 26 4.11 -0.19 13.35
CA ALA A 26 3.73 0.88 12.43
C ALA A 26 4.76 2.03 12.46
N ILE A 27 5.16 2.48 13.65
CA ILE A 27 6.17 3.54 13.81
C ILE A 27 7.51 3.07 13.23
N HIS A 28 7.96 1.86 13.56
CA HIS A 28 9.22 1.31 13.07
C HIS A 28 9.25 1.23 11.53
N PHE A 29 8.17 0.71 10.93
CA PHE A 29 8.02 0.63 9.48
C PHE A 29 8.07 2.02 8.83
N HIS A 30 7.25 2.95 9.31
CA HIS A 30 7.19 4.31 8.76
C HIS A 30 8.48 5.11 8.99
N LYS A 31 9.18 4.90 10.11
CA LYS A 31 10.47 5.52 10.41
C LYS A 31 11.54 5.05 9.43
N THR A 32 11.60 3.75 9.17
CA THR A 32 12.57 3.18 8.22
C THR A 32 12.39 3.75 6.82
N LEU A 33 11.13 3.89 6.37
CA LEU A 33 10.82 4.51 5.07
C LEU A 33 11.16 5.99 5.02
N LYS A 34 10.87 6.73 6.10
CA LYS A 34 11.21 8.15 6.21
C LYS A 34 12.71 8.35 6.15
N GLU A 35 13.48 7.61 6.94
CA GLU A 35 14.95 7.66 6.94
C GLU A 35 15.56 7.33 5.57
N ALA A 36 14.97 6.39 4.83
CA ALA A 36 15.39 6.09 3.46
C ALA A 36 15.11 7.25 2.50
N CYS A 37 13.92 7.86 2.57
CA CYS A 37 13.52 8.98 1.73
C CYS A 37 14.30 10.27 2.04
N ASP A 38 14.50 10.56 3.33
CA ASP A 38 15.13 11.78 3.83
C ASP A 38 16.60 11.91 3.37
N LYS A 39 17.26 10.78 3.09
CA LYS A 39 18.61 10.75 2.46
C LYS A 39 18.64 11.33 1.05
N HIS A 40 17.50 11.41 0.37
CA HIS A 40 17.39 11.89 -1.00
C HIS A 40 16.69 13.26 -1.07
N ASP A 41 15.50 13.40 -0.49
CA ASP A 41 14.76 14.66 -0.35
C ASP A 41 13.65 14.51 0.71
N LEU A 42 13.61 15.44 1.66
CA LEU A 42 12.66 15.49 2.78
C LEU A 42 11.19 15.56 2.33
N LYS A 43 10.93 16.02 1.09
CA LYS A 43 9.57 16.11 0.53
C LYS A 43 9.04 14.77 0.02
N LEU A 44 9.91 13.76 -0.14
CA LEU A 44 9.55 12.48 -0.75
C LEU A 44 8.64 11.66 0.16
N TYR A 45 8.99 11.55 1.45
CA TYR A 45 8.21 10.72 2.37
C TYR A 45 6.75 11.20 2.52
N PRO A 46 6.48 12.50 2.81
CA PRO A 46 5.10 12.98 2.89
C PRO A 46 4.32 12.79 1.59
N LYS A 47 4.97 13.00 0.44
CA LYS A 47 4.38 12.83 -0.89
C LYS A 47 4.01 11.37 -1.16
N TYR A 48 4.93 10.44 -0.92
CA TYR A 48 4.71 9.02 -1.20
C TYR A 48 3.76 8.35 -0.22
N LYS A 49 3.80 8.73 1.07
CA LYS A 49 2.82 8.27 2.08
C LYS A 49 1.40 8.65 1.68
N LYS A 50 1.18 9.91 1.28
CA LYS A 50 -0.13 10.37 0.81
C LYS A 50 -0.61 9.61 -0.43
N TRP A 51 0.29 9.37 -1.39
CA TRP A 51 -0.06 8.66 -2.61
C TRP A 51 -0.52 7.22 -2.34
N TYR A 52 0.06 6.54 -1.34
CA TYR A 52 -0.33 5.19 -0.97
C TYR A 52 -1.76 5.11 -0.41
N VAL A 53 -2.14 6.10 0.43
CA VAL A 53 -3.50 6.23 0.97
C VAL A 53 -4.54 6.37 -0.14
N GLU A 54 -4.24 7.17 -1.17
CA GLU A 54 -5.14 7.38 -2.32
C GLU A 54 -5.22 6.14 -3.24
N PHE A 55 -4.16 5.33 -3.33
CA PHE A 55 -4.09 4.16 -4.22
C PHE A 55 -4.88 2.95 -3.71
N ASN A 56 -4.80 2.65 -2.40
CA ASN A 56 -5.48 1.50 -1.79
C ASN A 56 -7.00 1.58 -1.82
N LEU A 57 -7.57 2.79 -1.85
CA LEU A 57 -9.03 2.97 -1.83
C LEU A 57 -9.67 2.90 -3.21
N VAL A 58 -8.89 2.96 -4.30
CA VAL A 58 -9.45 3.29 -5.61
C VAL A 58 -9.29 2.16 -6.63
N TYR A 59 -8.10 1.74 -7.06
CA TYR A 59 -7.97 0.63 -8.04
C TYR A 59 -6.53 0.10 -8.06
N ASP A 60 -6.31 -1.19 -7.77
CA ASP A 60 -5.00 -1.80 -8.06
C ASP A 60 -4.79 -1.89 -9.59
N ARG A 61 -4.07 -0.89 -10.11
CA ARG A 61 -3.73 -0.78 -11.53
C ARG A 61 -2.74 -1.86 -11.97
N GLY A 62 -1.96 -2.43 -11.05
CA GLY A 62 -0.95 -3.45 -11.35
C GLY A 62 -1.59 -4.76 -11.78
N THR A 63 -2.52 -5.29 -10.99
CA THR A 63 -3.24 -6.53 -11.34
C THR A 63 -4.08 -6.35 -12.61
N LYS A 64 -4.79 -5.22 -12.75
CA LYS A 64 -5.59 -4.96 -13.96
C LYS A 64 -4.72 -4.92 -15.22
N PHE A 65 -3.57 -4.24 -15.19
CA PHE A 65 -2.65 -4.20 -16.32
C PHE A 65 -2.05 -5.58 -16.62
N GLY A 66 -1.63 -6.32 -15.57
CA GLY A 66 -1.08 -7.66 -15.69
C GLY A 66 -2.06 -8.61 -16.39
N LEU A 67 -3.33 -8.63 -15.97
CA LEU A 67 -4.36 -9.52 -16.54
C LEU A 67 -4.77 -9.14 -17.98
N LEU A 68 -4.71 -7.86 -18.33
CA LEU A 68 -5.11 -7.38 -19.67
C LEU A 68 -3.96 -7.44 -20.71
N THR A 69 -2.73 -7.68 -20.27
CA THR A 69 -1.57 -7.74 -21.17
C THR A 69 -1.45 -9.13 -21.80
N PRO A 70 -1.47 -9.26 -23.15
CA PRO A 70 -1.32 -10.54 -23.82
C PRO A 70 0.00 -11.23 -23.47
N GLY A 71 -0.05 -12.52 -23.11
CA GLY A 71 1.13 -13.31 -22.75
C GLY A 71 1.63 -13.15 -21.31
N SER A 72 0.92 -12.39 -20.48
CA SER A 72 1.19 -12.33 -19.04
C SER A 72 1.02 -13.69 -18.36
N ARG A 73 1.95 -14.01 -17.44
CA ARG A 73 1.89 -15.22 -16.64
C ARG A 73 0.95 -15.02 -15.45
N ILE A 74 -0.25 -15.57 -15.54
CA ILE A 74 -1.32 -15.39 -14.55
C ILE A 74 -0.88 -15.89 -13.17
N GLU A 75 -0.15 -16.99 -13.09
CA GLU A 75 0.33 -17.53 -11.82
C GLU A 75 1.20 -16.52 -11.07
N SER A 76 2.04 -15.78 -11.79
CA SER A 76 2.88 -14.73 -11.20
C SER A 76 2.07 -13.52 -10.72
N ILE A 77 0.92 -13.25 -11.32
CA ILE A 77 -0.01 -12.19 -10.88
C ILE A 77 -0.76 -12.64 -9.62
N LEU A 78 -1.20 -13.89 -9.59
CA LEU A 78 -2.01 -14.44 -8.49
C LEU A 78 -1.19 -14.90 -7.29
N MET A 79 0.14 -14.89 -7.36
CA MET A 79 1.03 -15.19 -6.22
C MET A 79 0.79 -14.30 -5.00
N SER A 80 0.19 -13.12 -5.16
CA SER A 80 -0.14 -12.21 -4.06
C SER A 80 -1.39 -12.64 -3.26
N LEU A 81 -2.17 -13.61 -3.75
CA LEU A 81 -3.36 -14.07 -3.05
C LEU A 81 -3.00 -14.85 -1.78
N PRO A 82 -3.68 -14.61 -0.65
CA PRO A 82 -3.49 -15.42 0.55
C PRO A 82 -4.03 -16.83 0.33
N LEU A 83 -3.53 -17.78 1.12
CA LEU A 83 -3.99 -19.17 1.07
C LEU A 83 -5.50 -19.30 1.34
N THR A 84 -6.03 -18.46 2.23
CA THR A 84 -7.47 -18.38 2.53
C THR A 84 -7.88 -16.94 2.76
N ALA A 85 -9.13 -16.62 2.44
CA ALA A 85 -9.77 -15.35 2.76
C ALA A 85 -11.24 -15.63 3.11
N ARG A 86 -11.81 -14.80 3.98
CA ARG A 86 -13.18 -14.96 4.48
C ARG A 86 -13.95 -13.66 4.31
N TRP A 87 -15.19 -13.77 3.87
CA TRP A 87 -16.12 -12.65 3.75
C TRP A 87 -17.35 -12.93 4.58
N GLU A 88 -17.70 -11.97 5.42
CA GLU A 88 -18.92 -12.01 6.23
C GLU A 88 -19.77 -10.79 5.90
N TYR A 89 -21.07 -11.03 5.70
CA TYR A 89 -22.00 -9.96 5.39
C TYR A 89 -22.26 -9.10 6.63
N MET A 90 -22.13 -7.78 6.49
CA MET A 90 -22.44 -6.79 7.54
C MET A 90 -21.76 -7.05 8.90
N HIS A 91 -20.56 -7.64 8.89
CA HIS A 91 -19.80 -7.88 10.11
C HIS A 91 -19.41 -6.55 10.76
N THR A 92 -19.82 -6.36 12.02
CA THR A 92 -19.46 -5.18 12.82
C THR A 92 -18.76 -5.66 14.09
N PRO A 93 -17.47 -5.35 14.27
CA PRO A 93 -16.76 -5.75 15.47
C PRO A 93 -17.24 -4.96 16.69
N PRO A 94 -17.09 -5.49 17.92
CA PRO A 94 -17.38 -4.75 19.14
C PRO A 94 -16.51 -3.49 19.26
N GLU A 95 -17.07 -2.39 19.75
CA GLU A 95 -16.38 -1.08 19.78
C GLU A 95 -15.07 -1.07 20.56
N SER A 96 -14.95 -1.90 21.61
CA SER A 96 -13.76 -1.99 22.45
C SER A 96 -12.75 -3.04 21.98
N SER A 97 -12.91 -3.60 20.78
CA SER A 97 -12.08 -4.69 20.27
C SER A 97 -10.91 -4.17 19.41
N LYS A 98 -9.88 -5.00 19.25
CA LYS A 98 -8.72 -4.67 18.41
C LYS A 98 -9.09 -4.57 16.92
N GLU A 99 -10.14 -5.27 16.52
CA GLU A 99 -10.73 -5.20 15.18
C GLU A 99 -11.35 -3.82 14.92
N ALA A 100 -12.04 -3.23 15.90
CA ALA A 100 -12.56 -1.87 15.78
C ALA A 100 -11.43 -0.85 15.69
N GLU A 101 -10.37 -1.02 16.49
CA GLU A 101 -9.18 -0.16 16.48
C GLU A 101 -8.50 -0.12 15.10
N ILE A 102 -8.24 -1.29 14.48
CA ILE A 102 -7.62 -1.31 13.15
C ILE A 102 -8.53 -0.73 12.08
N LEU A 103 -9.85 -0.98 12.14
CA LEU A 103 -10.81 -0.40 11.19
C LEU A 103 -10.85 1.12 11.28
N GLU A 104 -10.74 1.68 12.47
CA GLU A 104 -10.72 3.14 12.67
C GLU A 104 -9.51 3.77 12.00
N VAL A 105 -8.32 3.19 12.18
CA VAL A 105 -7.08 3.66 11.53
C VAL A 105 -7.13 3.51 10.00
N LEU A 106 -7.75 2.45 9.49
CA LEU A 106 -7.91 2.24 8.05
C LEU A 106 -8.87 3.26 7.42
N ARG A 107 -9.91 3.67 8.16
CA ARG A 107 -10.86 4.72 7.72
C ARG A 107 -10.27 6.12 7.84
N ASN A 108 -9.50 6.35 8.91
CA ASN A 108 -8.91 7.64 9.26
C ASN A 108 -7.38 7.51 9.36
N PRO A 109 -6.65 7.62 8.24
CA PRO A 109 -5.21 7.41 8.21
C PRO A 109 -4.46 8.33 9.19
N LYS A 110 -3.70 7.73 10.11
CA LYS A 110 -2.86 8.42 11.11
C LYS A 110 -1.51 8.84 10.51
N ASP A 111 -0.86 9.81 11.14
CA ASP A 111 0.55 10.11 10.92
C ASP A 111 1.39 9.39 11.98
N TRP A 112 2.28 8.51 11.53
CA TRP A 112 3.06 7.60 12.39
C TRP A 112 4.43 8.17 12.79
N VAL A 113 4.96 9.10 12.01
CA VAL A 113 6.27 9.71 12.23
C VAL A 113 6.22 11.19 11.82
N HIS A 114 6.93 12.03 12.57
CA HIS A 114 7.09 13.46 12.32
C HIS A 114 8.47 13.75 11.71
#